data_AF-A0A0P7IIK5-F1
#
_entry.id   AF-A0A0P7IIK5-F1
#
_cell.length_a   1.000
_cell.length_b   1.000
_cell.length_c   1.000
_cell.angle_alpha   90.00
_cell.angle_beta   90.00
_cell.angle_gamma   90.00
#
_symmetry.space_group_name_H-M   'P 1'
#
loop_
_entity.id
_entity.type
_entity.pdbx_description
1 polymer ?
#
loop_
_entity_poly.entity_id
_entity_poly.type
_entity_poly.pdbx_seq_one_letter_code
_entity_poly.pdbx_strand_id
1 'polypeptide(L)'
;MHPQKHYMAFRRNRNFASVQVYNQKRVVRVYLNLDPDTVALDASMMRDVRQIGHFGTGDLEITLKNKNDITKIDTLIAASYAAS
;
A
#
# COMPACT_ATOMS: atom_id res chain seq x y z
N MET A 1 26.22 -9.59 7.54
CA MET A 1 24.77 -9.54 7.30
C MET A 1 24.46 -8.22 6.61
N HIS A 2 24.12 -8.24 5.31
CA HIS A 2 23.73 -7.01 4.62
C HIS A 2 22.25 -6.71 4.92
N PRO A 3 21.89 -5.52 5.43
CA PRO A 3 20.49 -5.19 5.69
C PRO A 3 19.71 -5.18 4.38
N GLN A 4 18.73 -6.06 4.24
CA GLN A 4 17.76 -6.00 3.14
C GLN A 4 16.71 -4.94 3.46
N LYS A 5 16.57 -3.94 2.58
CA LYS A 5 15.45 -3.00 2.64
C LYS A 5 14.21 -3.69 2.09
N HIS A 6 13.39 -4.26 2.95
CA HIS A 6 12.19 -5.01 2.57
C HIS A 6 11.04 -4.10 2.10
N TYR A 7 10.97 -2.87 2.64
CA TYR A 7 9.94 -1.89 2.29
C TYR A 7 10.43 -0.46 2.57
N MET A 8 9.70 0.52 2.06
CA MET A 8 9.84 1.94 2.38
C MET A 8 8.59 2.41 3.13
N ALA A 9 8.75 3.10 4.25
CA ALA A 9 7.63 3.68 4.98
C ALA A 9 7.50 5.17 4.68
N PHE A 10 6.27 5.63 4.51
CA PHE A 10 5.92 7.06 4.44
C PHE A 10 5.09 7.41 5.68
N ARG A 11 5.48 8.50 6.34
CA ARG A 11 4.95 8.92 7.65
C ARG A 11 4.62 10.41 7.65
N ARG A 12 3.52 10.76 8.34
CA ARG A 12 3.20 12.13 8.77
C ARG A 12 3.41 12.25 10.28
N ASN A 13 2.38 11.98 11.08
CA ASN A 13 2.53 11.80 12.53
C ASN A 13 2.68 10.32 12.86
N ARG A 14 1.94 9.43 12.19
CA ARG A 14 2.18 7.98 12.14
C ARG A 14 2.43 7.52 10.70
N ASN A 15 2.88 6.28 10.53
CA ASN A 15 3.00 5.68 9.19
C ASN A 15 1.62 5.71 8.52
N PHE A 16 1.57 6.05 7.24
CA PHE A 16 0.33 6.06 6.46
C PHE A 16 0.43 5.21 5.20
N ALA A 17 1.64 5.01 4.68
CA ALA A 17 1.87 4.08 3.59
C ALA A 17 3.14 3.26 3.79
N SER A 18 3.09 2.00 3.40
CA SER A 18 4.28 1.16 3.22
C SER A 18 4.38 0.73 1.76
N VAL A 19 5.58 0.78 1.18
CA VAL A 19 5.81 0.51 -0.24
C VAL A 19 6.82 -0.62 -0.40
N GLN A 20 6.45 -1.64 -1.16
CA GLN A 20 7.30 -2.78 -1.49
C GLN A 20 7.47 -2.87 -3.01
N VAL A 21 8.70 -3.03 -3.47
CA VAL A 21 9.03 -3.14 -4.90
C VAL A 21 9.30 -4.60 -5.25
N TYR A 22 8.49 -5.16 -6.14
CA TYR A 22 8.63 -6.54 -6.61
C TYR A 22 9.19 -6.55 -8.04
N ASN A 23 10.52 -6.44 -8.15
CA ASN A 23 11.23 -6.35 -9.43
C ASN A 23 10.89 -7.49 -10.41
N GLN A 24 10.85 -8.74 -9.94
CA GLN A 24 10.56 -9.91 -10.78
C GLN A 24 9.13 -9.86 -11.37
N LYS A 25 8.17 -9.35 -10.58
CA LYS A 25 6.77 -9.21 -11.01
C LYS A 25 6.51 -7.88 -11.73
N ARG A 26 7.50 -6.98 -11.77
CA ARG A 26 7.41 -5.61 -12.30
C ARG A 26 6.22 -4.83 -11.73
N VAL A 27 5.99 -4.96 -10.43
CA VAL A 27 4.93 -4.24 -9.71
C VAL A 27 5.46 -3.57 -8.46
N VAL A 28 4.76 -2.52 -8.05
CA VAL A 28 4.92 -1.88 -6.74
C VAL A 28 3.66 -2.17 -5.93
N ARG A 29 3.83 -2.58 -4.68
CA ARG A 29 2.72 -2.71 -3.74
C ARG A 29 2.75 -1.58 -2.73
N VAL A 30 1.60 -0.95 -2.54
CA VAL A 30 1.38 0.07 -1.54
C VAL A 30 0.39 -0.48 -0.52
N TYR A 31 0.73 -0.36 0.76
CA TYR A 31 -0.11 -0.73 1.87
C TYR A 31 -0.56 0.55 2.55
N LEU A 32 -1.87 0.79 2.60
CA LEU A 32 -2.45 1.99 3.20
C LEU A 32 -3.12 1.65 4.53
N ASN A 33 -3.03 2.58 5.49
CA ASN A 33 -3.71 2.47 6.79
C ASN A 33 -5.19 2.87 6.65
N LEU A 34 -5.93 2.09 5.87
CA LEU A 34 -7.35 2.23 5.63
C LEU A 34 -8.05 0.90 5.92
N ASP A 35 -9.27 0.97 6.46
CA ASP A 35 -10.10 -0.21 6.64
C ASP A 35 -10.65 -0.68 5.28
N PRO A 36 -10.32 -1.91 4.83
CA PRO A 36 -10.82 -2.45 3.56
C PRO A 36 -12.35 -2.47 3.46
N ASP A 37 -13.08 -2.52 4.59
CA ASP A 37 -14.55 -2.55 4.58
C ASP A 37 -15.16 -1.18 4.24
N THR A 38 -14.36 -0.10 4.32
CA THR A 38 -14.80 1.27 4.00
C THR A 38 -14.48 1.69 2.57
N VAL A 39 -13.83 0.82 1.79
CA VAL A 39 -13.36 1.10 0.43
C VAL A 39 -14.02 0.14 -0.56
N ALA A 40 -14.46 0.64 -1.71
CA ALA A 40 -14.91 -0.22 -2.81
C ALA A 40 -13.70 -0.95 -3.42
N LEU A 41 -13.50 -2.22 -3.02
CA LEU A 41 -12.35 -3.01 -3.46
C LEU A 41 -12.42 -3.34 -4.95
N ASP A 42 -11.43 -2.88 -5.70
CA ASP A 42 -11.14 -3.37 -7.04
C ASP A 42 -10.28 -4.64 -6.94
N ALA A 43 -10.90 -5.83 -7.08
CA ALA A 43 -10.19 -7.11 -6.98
C ALA A 43 -9.02 -7.28 -7.98
N SER A 44 -8.93 -6.45 -9.03
CA SER A 44 -7.84 -6.49 -10.00
C SER A 44 -6.54 -5.85 -9.50
N MET A 45 -6.62 -4.99 -8.49
CA MET A 45 -5.47 -4.26 -7.94
C MET A 45 -5.46 -4.14 -6.41
N MET A 46 -6.57 -4.36 -5.72
CA MET A 46 -6.73 -4.18 -4.28
C MET A 46 -6.96 -5.51 -3.57
N ARG A 47 -6.50 -5.59 -2.32
CA ARG A 47 -6.67 -6.77 -1.47
C ARG A 47 -6.70 -6.40 0.00
N ASP A 48 -7.65 -6.96 0.74
CA ASP A 48 -7.63 -6.98 2.20
C ASP A 48 -6.52 -7.93 2.67
N VAL A 49 -5.58 -7.39 3.47
CA VAL A 49 -4.42 -8.14 4.00
C VAL A 49 -4.43 -8.32 5.51
N ARG A 50 -5.53 -8.00 6.20
CA ARG A 50 -5.68 -8.14 7.67
C ARG A 50 -5.33 -9.55 8.18
N GLN A 51 -5.55 -10.58 7.36
CA GLN A 51 -5.34 -12.00 7.71
C GLN A 51 -4.18 -12.68 6.96
N ILE A 52 -3.37 -11.92 6.21
CA ILE A 52 -2.33 -12.48 5.31
C ILE A 52 -0.93 -12.21 5.84
N GLY A 53 -0.73 -11.06 6.48
CA GLY A 53 0.58 -10.58 6.92
C GLY A 53 1.43 -10.03 5.77
N HIS A 54 2.22 -8.99 6.06
CA HIS A 54 3.12 -8.34 5.12
C HIS A 54 4.18 -7.51 5.87
N PHE A 55 5.21 -7.04 5.18
CA PHE A 55 6.18 -6.11 5.77
C PHE A 55 5.65 -4.67 5.74
N GLY A 56 5.71 -4.00 6.89
CA GLY A 56 5.24 -2.62 7.07
C GLY A 56 3.93 -2.55 7.86
N THR A 57 3.12 -1.54 7.54
CA THR A 57 1.80 -1.29 8.12
C THR A 57 0.78 -1.02 7.00
N GLY A 58 -0.47 -1.39 7.25
CA GLY A 58 -1.62 -1.06 6.40
C GLY A 58 -2.47 -2.28 6.08
N ASP A 59 -3.79 -2.14 6.20
CA ASP A 59 -4.72 -3.25 6.01
C ASP A 59 -5.18 -3.41 4.55
N LEU A 60 -5.01 -2.35 3.74
CA LEU A 60 -5.35 -2.32 2.33
C LEU A 60 -4.09 -2.41 1.46
N GLU A 61 -3.88 -3.54 0.77
CA GLU A 61 -2.85 -3.70 -0.26
C GLU A 61 -3.36 -3.19 -1.61
N ILE A 62 -2.53 -2.43 -2.32
CA ILE A 62 -2.77 -1.97 -3.67
C ILE A 62 -1.56 -2.31 -4.54
N THR A 63 -1.79 -3.03 -5.65
CA THR A 63 -0.77 -3.40 -6.63
C THR A 63 -0.78 -2.44 -7.81
N LEU A 64 0.28 -1.67 -7.95
CA LEU A 64 0.53 -0.74 -9.05
C LEU A 64 1.39 -1.42 -10.13
N LYS A 65 0.91 -1.42 -11.37
CA LYS A 65 1.61 -2.00 -12.54
C LYS A 65 2.24 -0.91 -13.41
N ASN A 66 1.67 0.29 -13.41
CA ASN A 66 2.16 1.42 -14.18
C ASN A 66 1.84 2.75 -13.48
N LYS A 67 2.36 3.85 -14.04
CA LYS A 67 2.19 5.20 -13.47
C LYS A 67 0.73 5.64 -13.40
N ASN A 68 -0.13 5.22 -14.34
CA ASN A 68 -1.54 5.62 -14.37
C ASN A 68 -2.33 4.98 -13.21
N ASP A 69 -1.86 3.86 -12.65
CA ASP A 69 -2.50 3.26 -11.48
C ASP A 69 -2.39 4.17 -10.24
N ILE A 70 -1.37 5.03 -10.16
CA ILE A 70 -1.24 6.00 -9.06
C ILE A 70 -2.42 6.98 -9.05
N THR A 71 -2.81 7.47 -10.23
CA THR A 71 -3.93 8.41 -10.36
C THR A 71 -5.25 7.78 -9.90
N LYS A 72 -5.43 6.47 -10.06
CA LYS A 72 -6.64 5.76 -9.60
C LYS A 72 -6.77 5.70 -8.08
N ILE A 73 -5.67 5.86 -7.35
CA ILE A 73 -5.62 5.68 -5.89
C ILE A 73 -5.23 6.95 -5.13
N ASP A 74 -5.15 8.09 -5.83
CA ASP A 74 -4.72 9.36 -5.24
C ASP A 74 -5.63 9.76 -4.06
N THR A 75 -6.94 9.55 -4.22
CA THR A 75 -7.92 9.79 -3.15
C THR A 75 -7.74 8.86 -1.94
N LEU A 76 -7.34 7.60 -2.17
CA LEU A 76 -7.06 6.65 -1.09
C LEU A 76 -5.78 7.01 -0.35
N ILE A 77 -4.73 7.41 -1.08
CA ILE A 77 -3.49 7.91 -0.48
C ILE A 77 -3.78 9.14 0.36
N ALA A 78 -4.56 10.09 -0.17
CA ALA A 78 -4.97 11.30 0.55
C ALA A 78 -5.79 10.98 1.80
N ALA A 79 -6.73 10.03 1.73
CA ALA A 79 -7.51 9.58 2.88
C ALA A 79 -6.62 8.96 3.97
N SER A 80 -5.71 8.07 3.58
CA SER A 80 -4.77 7.45 4.53
C SER A 80 -3.82 8.47 5.15
N TYR A 81 -3.38 9.47 4.38
CA TYR A 81 -2.53 10.57 4.86
C TYR A 81 -3.28 11.46 5.85
N ALA A 82 -4.53 11.84 5.54
CA ALA A 82 -5.36 12.68 6.41
C ALA A 82 -5.68 12.01 7.75
N ALA A 83 -5.84 10.68 7.74
CA ALA A 83 -6.05 9.90 8.96
C ALA A 83 -4.77 9.74 9.81
N SER A 84 -3.59 10.11 9.29
CA SER A 84 -2.27 9.84 9.92
C SER A 84 -1.60 11.01 10.64
#